data_AF-A0A0F4YQG0-F1
#
_entry.id   AF-A0A0F4YQG0-F1
#
_cell.length_a   1.000
_cell.length_b   1.000
_cell.length_c   1.000
_cell.angle_alpha   90.00
_cell.angle_beta   90.00
_cell.angle_gamma   90.00
#
_symmetry.space_group_name_H-M   'P 1'
#
loop_
_entity.id
_entity.type
_entity.pdbx_description
1 polymer ?
#
loop_
_entity_poly.entity_id
_entity_poly.type
_entity_poly.pdbx_seq_one_letter_code
_entity_poly.pdbx_strand_id
1 'polypeptide(L)'
;MLTASSCRDCFLRYATVKALQRIDKYRSVKHAPHDRQRKLLLPLSYGVSSTVLLHMLNEHLERQVAGGKGRVAYELHVLVVEPSTISPASPSCEARFELVKKCFPRHTYTTVPFHSIFQYDPDIKDAMYQFAGPNFVDDEAKSDHDRLEALRASIPSATSKDDVDNILLLRLIAACAKHYGCECVIWGDSDSRLAAKTLANVAKGRGASLTWQVCDGMSPWGVQFIFPLRDLYKSEIQLYASQVPSLEEIVIPEQPTSETMSNRNLSIDELMKQYIQTHSEKYPGVMANVVRTVNKLQQPPITADQARCALCAAALETAGGSADGTPSEAQARFCYGCARSAPEQVTRRNG
;
A
#
# COMPACT_ATOMS: atom_id res chain seq x y z
N MET A 1 -14.03 -7.42 -21.66
CA MET A 1 -14.70 -8.49 -22.44
C MET A 1 -14.59 -9.79 -21.65
N LEU A 2 -15.66 -10.13 -20.91
CA LEU A 2 -15.87 -11.47 -20.37
C LEU A 2 -16.06 -12.41 -21.56
N THR A 3 -15.18 -13.38 -21.74
CA THR A 3 -15.54 -14.54 -22.56
C THR A 3 -16.68 -15.26 -21.86
N ALA A 4 -17.79 -15.40 -22.58
CA ALA A 4 -19.01 -16.08 -22.15
C ALA A 4 -18.74 -17.45 -21.50
N SER A 5 -19.60 -17.83 -20.55
CA SER A 5 -19.87 -19.20 -20.03
C SER A 5 -19.03 -19.81 -18.89
N SER A 6 -18.46 -19.05 -17.96
CA SER A 6 -17.99 -19.64 -16.68
C SER A 6 -19.12 -19.62 -15.64
N CYS A 7 -19.45 -20.75 -15.03
CA CYS A 7 -20.34 -20.77 -13.85
C CYS A 7 -19.68 -20.06 -12.65
N ARG A 8 -20.47 -19.73 -11.62
CA ARG A 8 -20.02 -19.06 -10.38
C ARG A 8 -18.74 -19.68 -9.83
N ASP A 9 -18.72 -20.99 -9.63
CA ASP A 9 -17.60 -21.68 -8.99
C ASP A 9 -16.34 -21.68 -9.87
N CYS A 10 -16.51 -21.79 -11.19
CA CYS A 10 -15.41 -21.66 -12.15
C CYS A 10 -14.77 -20.27 -12.08
N PHE A 11 -15.58 -19.22 -11.98
CA PHE A 11 -15.07 -17.85 -11.84
C PHE A 11 -14.33 -17.64 -10.51
N LEU A 12 -14.93 -18.06 -9.38
CA LEU A 12 -14.29 -17.96 -8.06
C LEU A 12 -12.95 -18.71 -8.03
N ARG A 13 -12.91 -19.91 -8.63
CA ARG A 13 -11.68 -20.70 -8.76
C ARG A 13 -10.65 -20.01 -9.65
N TYR A 14 -11.06 -19.50 -10.81
CA TYR A 14 -10.18 -18.75 -11.72
C TYR A 14 -9.52 -17.57 -11.00
N ALA A 15 -10.31 -16.71 -10.35
CA ALA A 15 -9.80 -15.53 -9.66
C ALA A 15 -8.84 -15.93 -8.52
N THR A 16 -9.22 -16.93 -7.73
CA THR A 16 -8.38 -17.44 -6.64
C THR A 16 -7.06 -18.02 -7.16
N VAL A 17 -7.09 -18.85 -8.20
CA VAL A 17 -5.86 -19.43 -8.79
C VAL A 17 -4.95 -18.33 -9.32
N LYS A 18 -5.50 -17.34 -10.01
CA LYS A 18 -4.75 -16.21 -10.56
C LYS A 18 -4.04 -15.42 -9.46
N ALA A 19 -4.73 -15.13 -8.35
CA ALA A 19 -4.13 -14.49 -7.20
C ALA A 19 -3.02 -15.35 -6.56
N LEU A 20 -3.29 -16.63 -6.36
CA LEU A 20 -2.35 -17.55 -5.69
C LEU A 20 -1.08 -17.84 -6.51
N GLN A 21 -1.13 -17.76 -7.85
CA GLN A 21 0.05 -17.92 -8.71
C GLN A 21 1.17 -16.92 -8.38
N ARG A 22 0.83 -15.71 -7.92
CA ARG A 22 1.81 -14.67 -7.57
C ARG A 22 2.49 -14.92 -6.22
N ILE A 23 1.89 -15.74 -5.35
CA ILE A 23 2.49 -16.14 -4.07
C ILE A 23 3.02 -17.59 -4.11
N ASP A 24 3.22 -18.17 -5.30
CA ASP A 24 3.58 -19.58 -5.46
C ASP A 24 4.89 -19.96 -4.73
N LYS A 25 5.86 -19.03 -4.66
CA LYS A 25 7.09 -19.14 -3.84
C LYS A 25 6.80 -19.46 -2.36
N TYR A 26 5.66 -18.99 -1.84
CA TYR A 26 5.22 -19.18 -0.46
C TYR A 26 4.15 -20.26 -0.33
N ARG A 27 3.59 -20.74 -1.44
CA ARG A 27 2.44 -21.64 -1.50
C ARG A 27 2.78 -23.09 -1.15
N SER A 28 4.02 -23.51 -1.38
CA SER A 28 4.43 -24.90 -1.18
C SER A 28 5.05 -25.13 0.19
N VAL A 29 4.47 -26.05 0.95
CA VAL A 29 5.03 -26.58 2.22
C VAL A 29 6.44 -27.15 2.01
N LYS A 30 6.78 -27.67 0.81
CA LYS A 30 8.11 -28.20 0.50
C LYS A 30 9.21 -27.13 0.50
N HIS A 31 8.84 -25.88 0.27
CA HIS A 31 9.78 -24.75 0.31
C HIS A 31 9.75 -24.04 1.68
N ALA A 32 8.83 -24.40 2.58
CA ALA A 32 8.80 -23.84 3.92
C ALA A 32 10.03 -24.32 4.71
N PRO A 33 10.72 -23.46 5.48
CA PRO A 33 11.82 -23.89 6.32
C PRO A 33 11.35 -25.00 7.26
N HIS A 34 12.15 -26.05 7.44
CA HIS A 34 11.77 -27.14 8.35
C HIS A 34 11.62 -26.66 9.80
N ASP A 35 12.39 -25.64 10.17
CA ASP A 35 12.55 -25.13 11.54
C ASP A 35 11.67 -23.91 11.89
N ARG A 36 11.10 -23.23 10.90
CA ARG A 36 10.17 -22.11 11.13
C ARG A 36 9.01 -22.10 10.16
N GLN A 37 7.84 -21.71 10.64
CA GLN A 37 6.71 -21.42 9.77
C GLN A 37 6.88 -20.02 9.17
N ARG A 38 6.70 -19.89 7.84
CA ARG A 38 6.76 -18.58 7.17
C ARG A 38 5.56 -17.75 7.62
N LYS A 39 5.76 -16.48 7.92
CA LYS A 39 4.68 -15.56 8.32
C LYS A 39 4.57 -14.44 7.30
N LEU A 40 3.38 -14.22 6.77
CA LEU A 40 3.10 -13.19 5.75
C LEU A 40 2.14 -12.17 6.34
N LEU A 41 2.40 -10.88 6.14
CA LEU A 41 1.55 -9.81 6.63
C LEU A 41 0.55 -9.39 5.54
N LEU A 42 -0.74 -9.33 5.87
CA LEU A 42 -1.79 -8.79 5.01
C LEU A 42 -2.39 -7.54 5.66
N PRO A 43 -2.18 -6.34 5.08
CA PRO A 43 -2.88 -5.15 5.51
C PRO A 43 -4.35 -5.22 5.09
N LEU A 44 -5.26 -5.16 6.06
CA LEU A 44 -6.69 -5.18 5.84
C LEU A 44 -7.25 -3.76 6.02
N SER A 45 -7.72 -3.19 4.91
CA SER A 45 -8.35 -1.87 4.86
C SER A 45 -9.88 -1.93 4.89
N TYR A 46 -10.46 -3.13 4.97
CA TYR A 46 -11.88 -3.42 4.77
C TYR A 46 -12.45 -3.03 3.39
N GLY A 47 -11.63 -2.51 2.48
CA GLY A 47 -12.01 -2.34 1.09
C GLY A 47 -12.19 -3.69 0.39
N VAL A 48 -12.96 -3.71 -0.70
CA VAL A 48 -13.31 -4.95 -1.41
C VAL A 48 -12.09 -5.80 -1.76
N SER A 49 -10.99 -5.20 -2.20
CA SER A 49 -9.81 -5.96 -2.64
C SER A 49 -9.01 -6.59 -1.50
N SER A 50 -8.82 -5.90 -0.36
CA SER A 50 -8.11 -6.47 0.79
C SER A 50 -8.94 -7.58 1.46
N THR A 51 -10.25 -7.40 1.56
CA THR A 51 -11.19 -8.40 2.09
C THR A 51 -11.31 -9.64 1.19
N VAL A 52 -11.42 -9.46 -0.13
CA VAL A 52 -11.44 -10.60 -1.08
C VAL A 52 -10.12 -11.36 -1.05
N LEU A 53 -8.99 -10.66 -0.96
CA LEU A 53 -7.68 -11.32 -0.84
C LEU A 53 -7.60 -12.16 0.45
N LEU A 54 -8.05 -11.62 1.58
CA LEU A 54 -8.13 -12.37 2.84
C LEU A 54 -8.95 -13.67 2.66
N HIS A 55 -10.14 -13.57 2.06
CA HIS A 55 -10.98 -14.73 1.78
C HIS A 55 -10.27 -15.78 0.90
N MET A 56 -9.68 -15.35 -0.22
CA MET A 56 -8.94 -16.23 -1.13
C MET A 56 -7.78 -16.97 -0.42
N LEU A 57 -7.06 -16.27 0.47
CA LEU A 57 -5.96 -16.85 1.24
C LEU A 57 -6.45 -17.80 2.33
N ASN A 58 -7.53 -17.46 3.06
CA ASN A 58 -8.12 -18.35 4.06
C ASN A 58 -8.56 -19.67 3.42
N GLU A 59 -9.35 -19.59 2.35
CA GLU A 59 -9.80 -20.73 1.56
C GLU A 59 -8.63 -21.58 1.02
N HIS A 60 -7.52 -20.94 0.67
CA HIS A 60 -6.33 -21.68 0.26
C HIS A 60 -5.74 -22.50 1.41
N LEU A 61 -5.57 -21.87 2.58
CA LEU A 61 -4.99 -22.50 3.76
C LEU A 61 -5.89 -23.61 4.33
N GLU A 62 -7.20 -23.42 4.33
CA GLU A 62 -8.16 -24.44 4.77
C GLU A 62 -8.11 -25.69 3.89
N ARG A 63 -8.02 -25.52 2.56
CA ARG A 63 -7.85 -26.66 1.64
C ARG A 63 -6.54 -27.40 1.86
N GLN A 64 -5.45 -26.71 2.22
CA GLN A 64 -4.18 -27.38 2.54
C GLN A 64 -4.30 -28.27 3.79
N VAL A 65 -5.06 -27.82 4.78
CA VAL A 65 -5.30 -28.55 6.03
C VAL A 65 -6.20 -29.75 5.78
N ALA A 66 -7.32 -29.54 5.08
CA ALA A 66 -8.25 -30.61 4.72
C ALA A 66 -7.59 -31.68 3.83
N GLY A 67 -6.63 -31.30 2.99
CA GLY A 67 -5.86 -32.20 2.13
C GLY A 67 -4.83 -33.08 2.84
N GLY A 68 -4.85 -33.20 4.17
CA GLY A 68 -4.09 -34.19 4.93
C GLY A 68 -2.60 -33.91 5.11
N LYS A 69 -2.10 -32.73 4.71
CA LYS A 69 -0.68 -32.38 4.87
C LYS A 69 -0.31 -31.92 6.28
N GLY A 70 -1.28 -31.73 7.18
CA GLY A 70 -1.10 -31.36 8.59
C GLY A 70 -0.43 -30.00 8.86
N ARG A 71 0.24 -29.42 7.86
CA ARG A 71 1.01 -28.19 7.92
C ARG A 71 0.57 -27.28 6.76
N VAL A 72 0.27 -26.04 7.10
CA VAL A 72 0.06 -24.98 6.12
C VAL A 72 1.40 -24.41 5.65
N ALA A 73 1.43 -23.90 4.43
CA ALA A 73 2.66 -23.36 3.83
C ALA A 73 3.15 -22.07 4.51
N TYR A 74 2.22 -21.29 5.09
CA TYR A 74 2.51 -20.04 5.80
C TYR A 74 1.42 -19.72 6.84
N GLU A 75 1.77 -18.87 7.80
CA GLU A 75 0.86 -18.16 8.69
C GLU A 75 0.51 -16.80 8.08
N LEU A 76 -0.75 -16.39 8.26
CA LEU A 76 -1.22 -15.08 7.86
C LEU A 76 -1.38 -14.21 9.10
N HIS A 77 -0.71 -13.06 9.09
CA HIS A 77 -0.86 -12.01 10.08
C HIS A 77 -1.62 -10.85 9.46
N VAL A 78 -2.87 -10.66 9.85
CA VAL A 78 -3.75 -9.62 9.35
C VAL A 78 -3.56 -8.37 10.21
N LEU A 79 -3.04 -7.31 9.58
CA LEU A 79 -2.82 -6.01 10.21
C LEU A 79 -3.92 -5.04 9.79
N VAL A 80 -4.60 -4.46 10.78
CA VAL A 80 -5.52 -3.35 10.57
C VAL A 80 -4.88 -2.07 11.10
N VAL A 81 -4.72 -1.08 10.23
CA VAL A 81 -4.43 0.29 10.69
C VAL A 81 -5.77 0.97 10.87
N GLU A 82 -6.08 1.40 12.10
CA GLU A 82 -7.41 1.91 12.47
C GLU A 82 -7.83 3.06 11.54
N PRO A 83 -8.85 2.87 10.67
CA PRO A 83 -9.18 3.85 9.62
C PRO A 83 -9.51 5.24 10.18
N SER A 84 -10.20 5.29 11.32
CA SER A 84 -10.57 6.54 12.00
C SER A 84 -9.36 7.38 12.44
N THR A 85 -8.21 6.74 12.68
CA THR A 85 -6.95 7.43 13.01
C THR A 85 -6.17 7.87 11.77
N ILE A 86 -6.47 7.32 10.60
CA ILE A 86 -5.92 7.80 9.32
C ILE A 86 -6.70 9.02 8.85
N SER A 87 -8.04 8.96 8.88
CA SER A 87 -8.88 10.08 8.51
C SER A 87 -10.09 10.16 9.43
N PRO A 88 -10.39 11.34 10.02
CA PRO A 88 -11.54 11.50 10.91
C PRO A 88 -12.90 11.19 10.26
N ALA A 89 -12.97 11.24 8.93
CA ALA A 89 -14.19 10.90 8.18
C ALA A 89 -14.41 9.38 8.06
N SER A 90 -13.42 8.55 8.42
CA SER A 90 -13.51 7.11 8.31
C SER A 90 -14.25 6.51 9.51
N PRO A 91 -15.12 5.51 9.30
CA PRO A 91 -15.83 4.87 10.40
C PRO A 91 -14.87 4.07 11.29
N SER A 92 -15.20 3.94 12.57
CA SER A 92 -14.57 2.96 13.45
C SER A 92 -14.73 1.55 12.86
N CYS A 93 -13.70 0.73 13.03
CA CYS A 93 -13.68 -0.63 12.49
C CYS A 93 -13.85 -1.74 13.52
N GLU A 94 -14.06 -1.43 14.80
CA GLU A 94 -14.10 -2.42 15.89
C GLU A 94 -15.10 -3.57 15.65
N ALA A 95 -16.35 -3.25 15.32
CA ALA A 95 -17.37 -4.27 15.03
C ALA A 95 -16.99 -5.14 13.82
N ARG A 96 -16.38 -4.55 12.78
CA ARG A 96 -15.91 -5.29 11.60
C ARG A 96 -14.69 -6.14 11.92
N PHE A 97 -13.82 -5.68 12.80
CA PHE A 97 -12.65 -6.41 13.24
C PHE A 97 -13.06 -7.72 13.95
N GLU A 98 -14.04 -7.65 14.85
CA GLU A 98 -14.59 -8.82 15.52
C GLU A 98 -15.32 -9.76 14.54
N LEU A 99 -16.05 -9.20 13.58
CA LEU A 99 -16.68 -9.98 12.51
C LEU A 99 -15.63 -10.73 11.66
N VAL A 100 -14.56 -10.06 11.24
CA VAL A 100 -13.47 -10.67 10.47
C VAL A 100 -12.82 -11.82 11.24
N LYS A 101 -12.52 -11.63 12.53
CA LYS A 101 -11.99 -12.69 13.39
C LYS A 101 -12.94 -13.89 13.47
N LYS A 102 -14.24 -13.63 13.59
CA LYS A 102 -15.27 -14.69 13.62
C LYS A 102 -15.36 -15.44 12.30
N CYS A 103 -15.29 -14.74 11.17
CA CYS A 103 -15.37 -15.34 9.84
C CYS A 103 -14.09 -16.09 9.45
N PHE A 104 -12.92 -15.64 9.92
CA PHE A 104 -11.62 -16.18 9.54
C PHE A 104 -10.73 -16.43 10.79
N PRO A 105 -11.10 -17.35 11.68
CA PRO A 105 -10.49 -17.49 13.02
C PRO A 105 -9.07 -18.05 13.01
N ARG A 106 -8.57 -18.54 11.87
CA ARG A 106 -7.28 -19.23 11.76
C ARG A 106 -6.06 -18.30 11.73
N HIS A 107 -6.27 -16.99 11.63
CA HIS A 107 -5.20 -16.02 11.40
C HIS A 107 -4.84 -15.26 12.67
N THR A 108 -3.64 -14.69 12.70
CA THR A 108 -3.29 -13.73 13.74
C THR A 108 -3.79 -12.36 13.34
N TYR A 109 -4.39 -11.63 14.26
CA TYR A 109 -4.94 -10.30 14.02
C TYR A 109 -4.28 -9.28 14.91
N THR A 110 -3.98 -8.10 14.37
CA THR A 110 -3.51 -6.97 15.15
C THR A 110 -4.07 -5.67 14.60
N THR A 111 -4.51 -4.80 15.50
CA THR A 111 -4.96 -3.45 15.17
C THR A 111 -4.00 -2.46 15.78
N VAL A 112 -3.55 -1.50 14.98
CA VAL A 112 -2.69 -0.40 15.44
C VAL A 112 -3.27 0.94 14.99
N PRO A 113 -3.19 2.00 15.80
CA PRO A 113 -3.55 3.32 15.33
C PRO A 113 -2.47 3.87 14.38
N PHE A 114 -2.84 4.79 13.49
CA PHE A 114 -1.93 5.34 12.48
C PHE A 114 -0.73 6.08 13.10
N HIS A 115 -0.98 6.78 14.21
CA HIS A 115 0.07 7.45 14.98
C HIS A 115 1.04 6.49 15.69
N SER A 116 0.81 5.16 15.69
CA SER A 116 1.79 4.19 16.22
C SER A 116 3.08 4.12 15.38
N ILE A 117 3.17 4.84 14.26
CA ILE A 117 4.40 4.96 13.48
C ILE A 117 5.61 5.39 14.33
N PHE A 118 5.41 6.24 15.35
CA PHE A 118 6.45 6.64 16.30
C PHE A 118 7.00 5.48 17.15
N GLN A 119 6.26 4.37 17.27
CA GLN A 119 6.63 3.20 18.04
C GLN A 119 7.31 2.13 17.16
N TYR A 120 6.88 2.01 15.90
CA TYR A 120 7.36 0.95 15.01
C TYR A 120 8.52 1.40 14.10
N ASP A 121 8.54 2.65 13.65
CA ASP A 121 9.57 3.16 12.74
C ASP A 121 10.58 4.02 13.52
N PRO A 122 11.79 3.50 13.81
CA PRO A 122 12.76 4.21 14.63
C PRO A 122 13.28 5.50 13.97
N ASP A 123 13.25 5.58 12.64
CA ASP A 123 13.80 6.69 11.87
C ASP A 123 12.74 7.78 11.60
N ILE A 124 11.50 7.60 12.08
CA ILE A 124 10.40 8.46 11.68
C ILE A 124 10.52 9.88 12.22
N LYS A 125 11.02 10.05 13.45
CA LYS A 125 11.19 11.36 14.08
C LYS A 125 12.13 12.23 13.26
N ASP A 126 13.26 11.66 12.86
CA ASP A 126 14.24 12.33 12.00
C ASP A 126 13.67 12.62 10.61
N ALA A 127 12.97 11.65 9.99
CA ALA A 127 12.33 11.85 8.70
C ALA A 127 11.28 12.98 8.71
N MET A 128 10.46 13.07 9.76
CA MET A 128 9.44 14.11 9.94
C MET A 128 10.08 15.48 10.20
N TYR A 129 11.07 15.55 11.08
CA TYR A 129 11.82 16.79 11.36
C TYR A 129 12.47 17.34 10.09
N GLN A 130 13.15 16.48 9.33
CA GLN A 130 13.76 16.90 8.07
C GLN A 130 12.73 17.33 7.03
N PHE A 131 11.55 16.69 7.00
CA PHE A 131 10.51 16.97 6.02
C PHE A 131 9.74 18.26 6.31
N ALA A 132 9.41 18.51 7.57
CA ALA A 132 8.64 19.69 7.97
C ALA A 132 9.53 20.94 8.15
N GLY A 133 10.84 20.74 8.37
CA GLY A 133 11.83 21.80 8.48
C GLY A 133 12.05 22.31 9.91
N PRO A 134 12.96 23.28 10.11
CA PRO A 134 13.47 23.66 11.43
C PRO A 134 12.43 24.31 12.36
N ASN A 135 11.31 24.80 11.81
CA ASN A 135 10.22 25.38 12.60
C ASN A 135 9.23 24.34 13.12
N PHE A 136 9.32 23.09 12.65
CA PHE A 136 8.58 21.98 13.22
C PHE A 136 9.35 21.45 14.42
N VAL A 137 8.79 21.66 15.61
CA VAL A 137 9.30 21.08 16.85
C VAL A 137 8.43 19.87 17.18
N ASP A 138 9.04 18.70 17.09
CA ASP A 138 8.42 17.46 17.57
C ASP A 138 8.43 17.46 19.11
N ASP A 139 7.28 17.76 19.70
CA ASP A 139 7.11 17.85 21.14
C ASP A 139 6.81 16.47 21.73
N GLU A 140 7.84 15.81 22.26
CA GLU A 140 7.72 14.48 22.88
C GLU A 140 6.86 14.46 24.15
N ALA A 141 6.52 15.62 24.73
CA ALA A 141 5.58 15.68 25.86
C ALA A 141 4.12 15.50 25.42
N LYS A 142 3.82 15.63 24.12
CA LYS A 142 2.48 15.44 23.56
C LYS A 142 2.23 13.98 23.17
N SER A 143 0.95 13.65 23.00
CA SER A 143 0.58 12.33 22.50
C SER A 143 1.07 12.11 21.06
N ASP A 144 1.38 10.86 20.71
CA ASP A 144 1.75 10.47 19.34
C ASP A 144 0.71 10.93 18.29
N HIS A 145 -0.57 10.94 18.67
CA HIS A 145 -1.65 11.47 17.84
C HIS A 145 -1.45 12.96 17.54
N ASP A 146 -1.23 13.78 18.57
CA ASP A 146 -1.08 15.24 18.41
C ASP A 146 0.20 15.60 17.65
N ARG A 147 1.25 14.80 17.81
CA ARG A 147 2.52 14.95 17.06
C ARG A 147 2.30 14.73 15.57
N LEU A 148 1.54 13.69 15.20
CA LEU A 148 1.18 13.43 13.80
C LEU A 148 0.25 14.50 13.23
N GLU A 149 -0.73 14.96 14.01
CA GLU A 149 -1.63 16.05 13.57
C GLU A 149 -0.89 17.38 13.40
N ALA A 150 0.11 17.67 14.24
CA ALA A 150 0.98 18.83 14.05
C ALA A 150 1.75 18.76 12.73
N LEU A 151 2.26 17.58 12.35
CA LEU A 151 2.90 17.38 11.05
C LEU A 151 1.90 17.63 9.91
N ARG A 152 0.71 17.03 9.98
CA ARG A 152 -0.35 17.21 8.96
C ARG A 152 -0.79 18.66 8.81
N ALA A 153 -0.83 19.41 9.91
CA ALA A 153 -1.17 20.83 9.90
C ALA A 153 -0.12 21.68 9.16
N SER A 154 1.15 21.27 9.15
CA SER A 154 2.22 21.97 8.43
C SER A 154 2.15 21.83 6.90
N ILE A 155 1.44 20.82 6.39
CA ILE A 155 1.40 20.49 4.97
C ILE A 155 0.35 21.35 4.24
N PRO A 156 0.71 22.03 3.13
CA PRO A 156 -0.12 23.11 2.58
C PRO A 156 -1.35 22.66 1.80
N SER A 157 -1.32 21.49 1.14
CA SER A 157 -2.38 21.07 0.22
C SER A 157 -2.94 19.69 0.54
N ALA A 158 -4.22 19.46 0.23
CA ALA A 158 -4.88 18.17 0.42
C ALA A 158 -4.17 17.03 -0.33
N THR A 159 -3.70 17.28 -1.56
CA THR A 159 -2.89 16.31 -2.30
C THR A 159 -1.60 15.96 -1.57
N SER A 160 -0.91 16.94 -0.99
CA SER A 160 0.34 16.69 -0.26
C SER A 160 0.09 15.94 1.05
N LYS A 161 -1.02 16.24 1.76
CA LYS A 161 -1.42 15.51 2.96
C LYS A 161 -1.72 14.05 2.65
N ASP A 162 -2.57 13.80 1.65
CA ASP A 162 -2.89 12.44 1.21
C ASP A 162 -1.63 11.68 0.78
N ASP A 163 -0.72 12.32 0.04
CA ASP A 163 0.51 11.71 -0.44
C ASP A 163 1.48 11.38 0.70
N VAL A 164 1.64 12.29 1.67
CA VAL A 164 2.46 12.05 2.87
C VAL A 164 1.84 10.95 3.72
N ASP A 165 0.54 10.98 3.98
CA ASP A 165 -0.16 9.95 4.74
C ASP A 165 -0.02 8.56 4.09
N ASN A 166 -0.10 8.46 2.76
CA ASN A 166 0.16 7.20 2.05
C ASN A 166 1.60 6.71 2.26
N ILE A 167 2.60 7.59 2.26
CA ILE A 167 3.99 7.21 2.52
C ILE A 167 4.15 6.72 3.96
N LEU A 168 3.62 7.46 4.93
CA LEU A 168 3.64 7.11 6.35
C LEU A 168 2.94 5.77 6.59
N LEU A 169 1.82 5.50 5.92
CA LEU A 169 1.11 4.23 6.02
C LEU A 169 1.93 3.06 5.49
N LEU A 170 2.60 3.23 4.35
CA LEU A 170 3.52 2.22 3.81
C LEU A 170 4.69 1.95 4.75
N ARG A 171 5.25 3.00 5.36
CA ARG A 171 6.32 2.91 6.37
C ARG A 171 5.86 2.15 7.60
N LEU A 172 4.73 2.55 8.18
CA LEU A 172 4.14 1.87 9.35
C LEU A 172 3.91 0.39 9.07
N ILE A 173 3.28 0.04 7.96
CA ILE A 173 3.00 -1.35 7.60
C ILE A 173 4.31 -2.15 7.42
N ALA A 174 5.31 -1.58 6.77
CA ALA A 174 6.62 -2.23 6.63
C ALA A 174 7.33 -2.42 7.99
N ALA A 175 7.25 -1.42 8.87
CA ALA A 175 7.82 -1.48 10.21
C ALA A 175 7.11 -2.53 11.09
N CYS A 176 5.77 -2.57 11.05
CA CYS A 176 4.99 -3.63 11.69
C CYS A 176 5.34 -5.02 11.14
N ALA A 177 5.51 -5.17 9.82
CA ALA A 177 5.91 -6.44 9.23
C ALA A 177 7.24 -6.95 9.78
N LYS A 178 8.24 -6.08 9.95
CA LYS A 178 9.50 -6.43 10.61
C LYS A 178 9.29 -6.81 12.07
N HIS A 179 8.55 -5.98 12.82
CA HIS A 179 8.31 -6.17 14.23
C HIS A 179 7.65 -7.53 14.53
N TYR A 180 6.66 -7.92 13.71
CA TYR A 180 5.95 -9.20 13.85
C TYR A 180 6.68 -10.39 13.20
N GLY A 181 7.89 -10.21 12.68
CA GLY A 181 8.70 -11.26 12.06
C GLY A 181 8.14 -11.78 10.73
N CYS A 182 7.43 -10.94 9.98
CA CYS A 182 6.85 -11.32 8.69
C CYS A 182 7.88 -11.26 7.55
N GLU A 183 7.90 -12.27 6.70
CA GLU A 183 8.83 -12.38 5.57
C GLU A 183 8.49 -11.41 4.43
N CYS A 184 7.20 -11.14 4.23
CA CYS A 184 6.73 -10.19 3.23
C CYS A 184 5.40 -9.54 3.63
N VAL A 185 5.07 -8.44 2.95
CA VAL A 185 3.74 -7.82 2.95
C VAL A 185 3.03 -8.18 1.65
N ILE A 186 1.82 -8.68 1.78
CA ILE A 186 0.94 -9.02 0.68
C ILE A 186 -0.14 -7.95 0.57
N TRP A 187 -0.11 -7.18 -0.51
CA TRP A 187 -1.00 -6.06 -0.73
C TRP A 187 -2.23 -6.47 -1.54
N GLY A 188 -3.40 -5.97 -1.13
CA GLY A 188 -4.67 -6.16 -1.82
C GLY A 188 -4.86 -5.30 -3.07
N ASP A 189 -3.82 -4.65 -3.62
CA ASP A 189 -3.99 -3.82 -4.80
C ASP A 189 -4.30 -4.65 -6.06
N SER A 190 -5.40 -4.31 -6.72
CA SER A 190 -5.84 -4.86 -8.01
C SER A 190 -5.08 -4.24 -9.19
N ASP A 191 -5.23 -4.80 -10.39
CA ASP A 191 -4.70 -4.20 -11.64
C ASP A 191 -5.10 -2.72 -11.75
N SER A 192 -6.40 -2.45 -11.58
CA SER A 192 -6.98 -1.10 -11.69
C SER A 192 -6.37 -0.15 -10.64
N ARG A 193 -6.16 -0.64 -9.42
CA ARG A 193 -5.55 0.16 -8.35
C ARG A 193 -4.08 0.44 -8.62
N LEU A 194 -3.34 -0.55 -9.13
CA LEU A 194 -1.94 -0.41 -9.51
C LEU A 194 -1.76 0.56 -10.69
N ALA A 195 -2.66 0.54 -11.67
CA ALA A 195 -2.70 1.50 -12.75
C ALA A 195 -2.94 2.93 -12.23
N ALA A 196 -3.93 3.12 -11.34
CA ALA A 196 -4.20 4.41 -10.71
C ALA A 196 -2.99 4.92 -9.91
N LYS A 197 -2.40 4.07 -9.06
CA LYS A 197 -1.17 4.38 -8.30
C LYS A 197 -0.02 4.75 -9.22
N THR A 198 0.11 4.09 -10.37
CA THR A 198 1.16 4.38 -11.35
C THR A 198 1.00 5.80 -11.88
N LEU A 199 -0.17 6.12 -12.44
CA LEU A 199 -0.44 7.44 -13.02
C LEU A 199 -0.31 8.55 -11.98
N ALA A 200 -0.80 8.31 -10.75
CA ALA A 200 -0.70 9.27 -9.65
C ALA A 200 0.77 9.53 -9.27
N ASN A 201 1.57 8.48 -9.11
CA ASN A 201 2.98 8.63 -8.79
C ASN A 201 3.76 9.33 -9.91
N VAL A 202 3.48 9.01 -11.18
CA VAL A 202 4.10 9.72 -12.32
C VAL A 202 3.72 11.21 -12.30
N ALA A 203 2.43 11.54 -12.13
CA ALA A 203 1.96 12.93 -12.07
C ALA A 203 2.55 13.71 -10.88
N LYS A 204 2.82 13.04 -9.76
CA LYS A 204 3.49 13.60 -8.58
C LYS A 204 5.02 13.67 -8.74
N GLY A 205 5.59 13.14 -9.81
CA GLY A 205 7.05 13.09 -10.03
C GLY A 205 7.77 12.09 -9.13
N ARG A 206 7.10 10.97 -8.83
CA ARG A 206 7.57 9.86 -7.98
C ARG A 206 7.91 8.61 -8.79
N GLY A 207 8.57 8.79 -9.95
CA GLY A 207 8.95 7.70 -10.84
C GLY A 207 9.85 6.65 -10.16
N ALA A 208 10.82 7.10 -9.35
CA ALA A 208 11.78 6.23 -8.67
C ALA A 208 11.12 5.26 -7.67
N SER A 209 9.99 5.63 -7.04
CA SER A 209 9.30 4.77 -6.07
C SER A 209 8.36 3.74 -6.70
N LEU A 210 8.04 3.86 -7.99
CA LEU A 210 7.11 2.96 -8.68
C LEU A 210 7.56 1.49 -8.62
N THR A 211 8.86 1.27 -8.67
CA THR A 211 9.48 -0.07 -8.71
C THR A 211 9.22 -0.93 -7.48
N TRP A 212 8.79 -0.33 -6.36
CA TRP A 212 8.39 -1.06 -5.16
C TRP A 212 6.97 -0.75 -4.69
N GLN A 213 6.37 0.36 -5.14
CA GLN A 213 4.97 0.67 -4.83
C GLN A 213 3.96 -0.07 -5.72
N VAL A 214 4.40 -0.53 -6.90
CA VAL A 214 3.52 -1.14 -7.91
C VAL A 214 4.02 -2.52 -8.37
N CYS A 215 5.32 -2.77 -8.29
CA CYS A 215 5.95 -4.04 -8.67
C CYS A 215 6.24 -4.93 -7.46
N ASP A 216 6.29 -6.24 -7.69
CA ASP A 216 6.76 -7.18 -6.66
C ASP A 216 8.27 -6.94 -6.49
N GLY A 217 8.73 -6.79 -5.26
CA GLY A 217 10.13 -6.46 -5.03
C GLY A 217 10.45 -6.15 -3.57
N MET A 218 11.73 -5.91 -3.31
CA MET A 218 12.16 -5.43 -2.01
C MET A 218 11.75 -3.96 -1.87
N SER A 219 11.04 -3.63 -0.79
CA SER A 219 10.80 -2.23 -0.43
C SER A 219 12.10 -1.57 0.04
N PRO A 220 12.21 -0.24 -0.01
CA PRO A 220 13.38 0.47 0.52
C PRO A 220 13.63 0.20 2.01
N TRP A 221 12.59 -0.18 2.73
CA TRP A 221 12.64 -0.56 4.13
C TRP A 221 13.06 -2.01 4.34
N GLY A 222 13.48 -2.76 3.33
CA GLY A 222 13.99 -4.13 3.51
C GLY A 222 12.90 -5.16 3.81
N VAL A 223 11.67 -4.92 3.38
CA VAL A 223 10.56 -5.88 3.44
C VAL A 223 10.07 -6.17 2.03
N GLN A 224 9.91 -7.44 1.68
CA GLN A 224 9.39 -7.84 0.37
C GLN A 224 7.92 -7.45 0.23
N PHE A 225 7.56 -6.75 -0.84
CA PHE A 225 6.18 -6.44 -1.21
C PHE A 225 5.72 -7.33 -2.38
N ILE A 226 4.47 -7.79 -2.30
CA ILE A 226 3.84 -8.65 -3.30
C ILE A 226 2.41 -8.21 -3.52
N PHE A 227 1.95 -8.23 -4.77
CA PHE A 227 0.61 -7.80 -5.16
C PHE A 227 -0.15 -8.94 -5.85
N PRO A 228 -0.81 -9.87 -5.11
CA PRO A 228 -1.42 -11.05 -5.71
C PRO A 228 -2.59 -10.72 -6.64
N LEU A 229 -3.34 -9.66 -6.35
CA LEU A 229 -4.49 -9.25 -7.15
C LEU A 229 -4.09 -8.43 -8.39
N ARG A 230 -2.78 -8.29 -8.69
CA ARG A 230 -2.27 -7.49 -9.81
C ARG A 230 -2.90 -7.84 -11.15
N ASP A 231 -3.22 -9.11 -11.37
CA ASP A 231 -3.76 -9.56 -12.66
C ASP A 231 -5.30 -9.62 -12.66
N LEU A 232 -5.97 -9.08 -11.64
CA LEU A 232 -7.43 -8.98 -11.55
C LEU A 232 -7.88 -7.53 -11.57
N TYR A 233 -8.87 -7.23 -12.41
CA TYR A 233 -9.51 -5.92 -12.42
C TYR A 233 -10.37 -5.71 -11.17
N LYS A 234 -10.59 -4.45 -10.79
CA LYS A 234 -11.48 -4.12 -9.68
C LYS A 234 -12.90 -4.66 -9.88
N SER A 235 -13.42 -4.64 -11.11
CA SER A 235 -14.74 -5.19 -11.44
C SER A 235 -14.81 -6.71 -11.26
N GLU A 236 -13.74 -7.44 -11.57
CA GLU A 236 -13.65 -8.90 -11.29
C GLU A 236 -13.66 -9.17 -9.78
N ILE A 237 -12.98 -8.34 -9.00
CA ILE A 237 -12.94 -8.45 -7.54
C ILE A 237 -14.30 -8.12 -6.92
N GLN A 238 -15.00 -7.09 -7.42
CA GLN A 238 -16.36 -6.77 -6.99
C GLN A 238 -17.34 -7.89 -7.35
N LEU A 239 -17.21 -8.47 -8.55
CA LEU A 239 -17.97 -9.65 -8.94
C LEU A 239 -17.65 -10.84 -8.01
N TYR A 240 -16.39 -11.06 -7.64
CA TYR A 240 -16.04 -12.09 -6.67
C TYR A 240 -16.74 -11.86 -5.33
N ALA A 241 -16.67 -10.64 -4.80
CA ALA A 241 -17.30 -10.30 -3.53
C ALA A 241 -18.82 -10.50 -3.56
N SER A 242 -19.51 -10.11 -4.65
CA SER A 242 -20.96 -10.28 -4.77
C SER A 242 -21.40 -11.75 -4.84
N GLN A 243 -20.49 -12.65 -5.21
CA GLN A 243 -20.74 -14.09 -5.21
C GLN A 243 -20.45 -14.76 -3.87
N VAL A 244 -19.91 -14.04 -2.87
CA VAL A 244 -19.53 -14.58 -1.55
C VAL A 244 -20.25 -13.79 -0.44
N PRO A 245 -21.43 -14.25 0.02
CA PRO A 245 -22.26 -13.50 0.97
C PRO A 245 -21.57 -13.14 2.28
N SER A 246 -20.65 -13.97 2.77
CA SER A 246 -19.92 -13.71 4.02
C SER A 246 -19.00 -12.48 3.98
N LEU A 247 -18.77 -11.88 2.80
CA LEU A 247 -17.95 -10.68 2.65
C LEU A 247 -18.77 -9.39 2.72
N GLU A 248 -20.08 -9.45 2.52
CA GLU A 248 -20.95 -8.27 2.41
C GLU A 248 -20.90 -7.39 3.67
N GLU A 249 -20.98 -8.01 4.86
CA GLU A 249 -20.94 -7.30 6.14
C GLU A 249 -19.54 -6.78 6.51
N ILE A 250 -18.48 -7.34 5.89
CA ILE A 250 -17.08 -6.96 6.17
C ILE A 250 -16.63 -5.81 5.28
N VAL A 251 -17.04 -5.82 4.00
CA VAL A 251 -16.59 -4.84 3.02
C VAL A 251 -17.20 -3.47 3.32
N ILE A 252 -16.36 -2.46 3.48
CA ILE A 252 -16.82 -1.06 3.49
C ILE A 252 -17.15 -0.68 2.05
N PRO A 253 -18.41 -0.31 1.75
CA PRO A 253 -18.78 0.18 0.44
C PRO A 253 -17.98 1.44 0.14
N GLU A 254 -17.40 1.52 -1.05
CA GLU A 254 -16.82 2.78 -1.49
C GLU A 254 -17.94 3.81 -1.65
N GLN A 255 -17.73 5.00 -1.09
CA GLN A 255 -18.68 6.09 -1.31
C GLN A 255 -18.71 6.40 -2.82
N PRO A 256 -19.91 6.50 -3.42
CA PRO A 256 -20.03 6.90 -4.80
C PRO A 256 -19.42 8.29 -4.95
N THR A 257 -18.44 8.40 -5.86
CA THR A 257 -17.84 9.67 -6.21
C THR A 257 -18.91 10.56 -6.82
N SER A 258 -19.38 11.54 -6.07
CA SER A 258 -20.41 12.46 -6.55
C SER A 258 -19.84 13.21 -7.76
N GLU A 259 -20.45 13.05 -8.95
CA GLU A 259 -20.05 13.75 -10.19
C GLU A 259 -20.10 15.28 -10.04
N THR A 260 -20.79 15.77 -9.00
CA THR A 260 -20.86 17.18 -8.58
C THR A 260 -19.67 17.67 -7.74
N MET A 261 -18.77 16.81 -7.29
CA MET A 261 -17.54 17.28 -6.64
C MET A 261 -16.62 17.89 -7.67
N SER A 262 -16.33 19.19 -7.52
CA SER A 262 -15.37 19.85 -8.40
C SER A 262 -14.00 19.14 -8.29
N ASN A 263 -13.42 18.78 -9.44
CA ASN A 263 -12.07 18.19 -9.53
C ASN A 263 -11.00 18.99 -8.75
N ARG A 264 -11.25 20.28 -8.47
CA ARG A 264 -10.38 21.17 -7.70
C ARG A 264 -10.16 20.72 -6.25
N ASN A 265 -11.08 19.94 -5.68
CA ASN A 265 -10.99 19.50 -4.28
C ASN A 265 -10.50 18.06 -4.13
N LEU A 266 -10.23 17.36 -5.24
CA LEU A 266 -9.74 15.99 -5.23
C LEU A 266 -8.22 15.98 -5.15
N SER A 267 -7.66 15.02 -4.40
CA SER A 267 -6.23 14.73 -4.52
C SER A 267 -5.93 14.08 -5.87
N ILE A 268 -4.67 14.17 -6.30
CA ILE A 268 -4.21 13.51 -7.53
C ILE A 268 -4.52 12.00 -7.49
N ASP A 269 -4.32 11.36 -6.34
CA ASP A 269 -4.63 9.94 -6.16
C ASP A 269 -6.14 9.66 -6.36
N GLU A 270 -7.02 10.51 -5.86
CA GLU A 270 -8.46 10.36 -6.04
C GLU A 270 -8.90 10.62 -7.49
N LEU A 271 -8.34 11.66 -8.12
CA LEU A 271 -8.57 11.95 -9.53
C LEU A 271 -8.14 10.79 -10.43
N MET A 272 -6.98 10.17 -10.16
CA MET A 272 -6.49 9.03 -10.95
C MET A 272 -7.31 7.77 -10.69
N LYS A 273 -7.79 7.53 -9.46
CA LYS A 273 -8.74 6.43 -9.19
C LYS A 273 -10.02 6.59 -10.02
N GLN A 274 -10.62 7.77 -10.00
CA GLN A 274 -11.82 8.08 -10.78
C GLN A 274 -11.58 7.94 -12.29
N TYR A 275 -10.47 8.47 -12.78
CA TYR A 275 -10.10 8.34 -14.20
C TYR A 275 -10.07 6.87 -14.64
N ILE A 276 -9.38 6.01 -13.88
CA ILE A 276 -9.30 4.58 -14.17
C ILE A 276 -10.67 3.94 -14.10
N GLN A 277 -11.47 4.22 -13.06
CA GLN A 277 -12.80 3.63 -12.89
C GLN A 277 -13.73 3.97 -14.06
N THR A 278 -13.69 5.20 -14.58
CA THR A 278 -14.53 5.63 -15.70
C THR A 278 -14.02 5.15 -17.07
N HIS A 279 -12.71 4.92 -17.23
CA HIS A 279 -12.10 4.64 -18.54
C HIS A 279 -11.59 3.21 -18.71
N SER A 280 -11.48 2.41 -17.65
CA SER A 280 -10.92 1.06 -17.72
C SER A 280 -11.73 0.12 -18.63
N GLU A 281 -13.05 0.32 -18.71
CA GLU A 281 -13.92 -0.50 -19.57
C GLU A 281 -13.75 -0.16 -21.04
N LYS A 282 -13.50 1.12 -21.35
CA LYS A 282 -13.29 1.61 -22.71
C LYS A 282 -11.91 1.24 -23.26
N TYR A 283 -10.90 1.19 -22.38
CA TYR A 283 -9.50 0.98 -22.77
C TYR A 283 -8.76 -0.04 -21.88
N PRO A 284 -9.20 -1.30 -21.81
CA PRO A 284 -8.58 -2.31 -20.95
C PRO A 284 -7.11 -2.57 -21.30
N GLY A 285 -6.75 -2.49 -22.59
CA GLY A 285 -5.36 -2.64 -23.03
C GLY A 285 -4.42 -1.54 -22.53
N VAL A 286 -4.92 -0.31 -22.35
CA VAL A 286 -4.11 0.82 -21.85
C VAL A 286 -3.72 0.58 -20.39
N MET A 287 -4.66 0.15 -19.55
CA MET A 287 -4.42 -0.07 -18.12
C MET A 287 -3.41 -1.19 -17.89
N ALA A 288 -3.57 -2.30 -18.60
CA ALA A 288 -2.62 -3.39 -18.56
C ALA A 288 -1.22 -2.97 -19.03
N ASN A 289 -1.12 -2.08 -20.03
CA ASN A 289 0.17 -1.61 -20.53
C ASN A 289 0.85 -0.63 -19.56
N VAL A 290 0.11 0.18 -18.80
CA VAL A 290 0.66 1.07 -17.77
C VAL A 290 1.42 0.25 -16.72
N VAL A 291 0.77 -0.74 -16.12
CA VAL A 291 1.39 -1.58 -15.07
C VAL A 291 2.54 -2.42 -15.62
N ARG A 292 2.40 -2.98 -16.83
CA ARG A 292 3.48 -3.74 -17.49
C ARG A 292 4.69 -2.89 -17.82
N THR A 293 4.50 -1.63 -18.20
CA THR A 293 5.61 -0.71 -18.51
C THR A 293 6.43 -0.44 -17.26
N VAL A 294 5.78 -0.22 -16.12
CA VAL A 294 6.47 -0.05 -14.83
C VAL A 294 7.20 -1.30 -14.40
N ASN A 295 6.64 -2.51 -14.62
CA ASN A 295 7.33 -3.77 -14.32
C ASN A 295 8.61 -4.00 -15.15
N LYS A 296 8.81 -3.27 -16.26
CA LYS A 296 10.07 -3.30 -17.02
C LYS A 296 11.14 -2.40 -16.42
N LEU A 297 10.76 -1.47 -15.53
CA LEU A 297 11.72 -0.62 -14.85
C LEU A 297 12.54 -1.48 -13.90
N GLN A 298 13.84 -1.46 -14.10
CA GLN A 298 14.76 -2.15 -13.20
C GLN A 298 14.96 -1.30 -11.95
N GLN A 299 14.93 -1.95 -10.80
CA GLN A 299 15.45 -1.34 -9.59
C GLN A 299 16.97 -1.25 -9.72
N PRO A 300 17.57 -0.05 -9.55
CA PRO A 300 19.01 0.02 -9.35
C PRO A 300 19.35 -0.88 -8.15
N PRO A 301 20.45 -1.67 -8.23
CA PRO A 301 20.89 -2.45 -7.09
C PRO A 301 21.08 -1.51 -5.90
N ILE A 302 20.48 -1.88 -4.77
CA ILE A 302 20.65 -1.17 -3.51
C ILE A 302 22.14 -1.27 -3.13
N THR A 303 22.87 -0.17 -3.30
CA THR A 303 24.23 -0.02 -2.77
C THR A 303 24.17 0.70 -1.43
N ALA A 304 25.07 0.35 -0.52
CA ALA A 304 25.10 0.94 0.83
C ALA A 304 25.34 2.47 0.79
N ASP A 305 26.00 2.97 -0.27
CA ASP A 305 26.38 4.37 -0.43
C ASP A 305 25.37 5.20 -1.23
N GLN A 306 24.26 4.62 -1.69
CA GLN A 306 23.26 5.36 -2.46
C GLN A 306 22.42 6.25 -1.55
N ALA A 307 22.44 7.56 -1.80
CA ALA A 307 21.59 8.53 -1.12
C ALA A 307 20.10 8.19 -1.32
N ARG A 308 19.32 8.30 -0.25
CA ARG A 308 17.88 7.97 -0.24
C ARG A 308 17.07 9.14 0.28
N CYS A 309 15.84 9.22 -0.24
CA CYS A 309 14.86 10.16 0.25
C CYS A 309 14.55 9.91 1.73
N ALA A 310 14.73 10.89 2.61
CA ALA A 310 14.49 10.70 4.05
C ALA A 310 13.04 10.26 4.36
N LEU A 311 12.06 10.77 3.60
CA LEU A 311 10.64 10.43 3.81
C LEU A 311 10.23 9.11 3.16
N CYS A 312 10.40 8.93 1.84
CA CYS A 312 9.90 7.73 1.15
C CYS A 312 10.97 6.66 0.86
N ALA A 313 12.22 6.90 1.28
CA ALA A 313 13.36 6.01 1.08
C ALA A 313 13.67 5.64 -0.39
N ALA A 314 13.02 6.28 -1.37
CA ALA A 314 13.37 6.13 -2.78
C ALA A 314 14.82 6.54 -3.03
N ALA A 315 15.48 5.82 -3.92
CA ALA A 315 16.81 6.17 -4.41
C ALA A 315 16.81 7.60 -4.97
N LEU A 316 17.80 8.40 -4.56
CA LEU A 316 18.08 9.69 -5.16
C LEU A 316 19.08 9.48 -6.29
N GLU A 317 18.87 10.18 -7.41
CA GLU A 317 19.89 10.24 -8.45
C GLU A 317 21.04 11.08 -7.92
N THR A 318 22.23 10.48 -7.79
CA THR A 318 23.45 11.26 -7.63
C THR A 318 23.61 12.06 -8.91
N ALA A 319 23.64 13.39 -8.82
CA ALA A 319 23.72 14.27 -9.97
C ALA A 319 24.97 13.96 -10.81
N GLY A 320 24.81 13.09 -11.81
CA GLY A 320 25.77 12.88 -12.87
C GLY A 320 25.65 14.05 -13.85
N GLY A 321 26.46 15.09 -13.65
CA GLY A 321 26.73 16.11 -14.66
C GLY A 321 25.57 17.01 -15.06
N SER A 322 25.17 17.93 -14.18
CA SER A 322 24.57 19.20 -14.62
C SER A 322 25.49 20.31 -14.14
N ALA A 323 26.28 20.85 -15.07
CA ALA A 323 27.08 22.04 -14.86
C ALA A 323 26.16 23.28 -14.88
N ASP A 324 25.36 23.45 -13.83
CA ASP A 324 24.99 24.76 -13.27
C ASP A 324 24.05 24.56 -12.06
N GLY A 325 24.47 25.07 -10.90
CA GLY A 325 23.67 25.07 -9.68
C GLY A 325 24.11 24.04 -8.66
N THR A 326 24.77 24.51 -7.60
CA THR A 326 24.96 23.75 -6.35
C THR A 326 23.58 23.37 -5.78
N PRO A 327 23.25 22.08 -5.61
CA PRO A 327 22.03 21.69 -4.91
C PRO A 327 22.12 22.20 -3.46
N SER A 328 21.06 22.83 -2.95
CA SER A 328 21.00 23.12 -1.52
C SER A 328 20.97 21.80 -0.74
N GLU A 329 21.64 21.72 0.42
CA GLU A 329 21.68 20.51 1.27
C GLU A 329 20.29 19.95 1.62
N ALA A 330 19.24 20.78 1.60
CA ALA A 330 17.86 20.38 1.85
C ALA A 330 17.20 19.69 0.64
N GLN A 331 17.51 20.11 -0.60
CA GLN A 331 17.09 19.43 -1.83
C GLN A 331 17.86 18.11 -2.05
N ALA A 332 19.04 17.97 -1.45
CA ALA A 332 19.86 16.76 -1.57
C ALA A 332 19.30 15.55 -0.80
N ARG A 333 18.29 15.71 0.06
CA ARG A 333 17.77 14.63 0.95
C ARG A 333 16.37 14.11 0.61
N PHE A 334 15.65 14.76 -0.31
CA PHE A 334 14.30 14.35 -0.69
C PHE A 334 14.23 14.09 -2.20
N CYS A 335 13.45 13.08 -2.59
CA CYS A 335 13.12 12.92 -4.00
C CYS A 335 12.19 14.06 -4.45
N TYR A 336 12.16 14.34 -5.76
CA TYR A 336 11.37 15.43 -6.33
C TYR A 336 9.91 15.46 -5.82
N GLY A 337 9.24 14.31 -5.79
CA GLY A 337 7.87 14.22 -5.27
C GLY A 337 7.74 14.59 -3.79
N CYS A 338 8.66 14.11 -2.92
CA CYS A 338 8.66 14.49 -1.51
C CYS A 338 8.98 15.97 -1.30
N ALA A 339 9.94 16.52 -2.04
CA ALA A 339 10.31 17.93 -1.94
C ALA A 339 9.14 18.86 -2.29
N ARG A 340 8.27 18.47 -3.24
CA ARG A 340 7.07 19.24 -3.60
C ARG A 340 5.93 19.15 -2.58
N SER A 341 5.88 18.07 -1.81
CA SER A 341 4.90 17.91 -0.73
C SER A 341 5.32 18.60 0.57
N ALA A 342 6.60 18.98 0.69
CA ALA A 342 7.14 19.63 1.87
C ALA A 342 6.56 21.06 2.04
N PRO A 343 6.44 21.55 3.29
CA PRO A 343 6.01 22.93 3.56
C PRO A 343 6.92 23.97 2.87
N GLU A 344 6.36 25.14 2.49
CA GLU A 344 7.03 26.18 1.67
C GLU A 344 8.39 26.66 2.22
N GLN A 345 8.65 26.51 3.52
CA GLN A 345 9.89 26.98 4.14
C GLN A 345 11.07 26.02 3.94
N VAL A 346 10.81 24.74 3.64
CA VAL A 346 11.86 23.78 3.23
C VAL A 346 12.33 24.07 1.79
N THR A 347 11.46 24.65 0.96
CA THR A 347 11.77 25.00 -0.44
C THR A 347 12.29 26.43 -0.61
N ARG A 348 11.98 27.37 0.31
CA ARG A 348 12.40 28.78 0.29
C ARG A 348 13.70 29.11 1.04
N ARG A 349 14.73 28.26 0.97
CA ARG A 349 16.11 28.71 1.26
C ARG A 349 16.80 29.38 0.05
N ASN A 350 16.00 29.79 -0.94
CA ASN A 350 16.40 30.54 -2.11
C ASN A 350 15.54 31.81 -2.20
N GLY A 351 16.13 32.91 -1.74
CA GLY A 351 15.65 34.28 -1.88
C GLY A 351 16.84 35.19 -1.60
#